data_AF-A4FIY4-F1
#
_entry.id   AF-A4FIY4-F1
#
_cell.length_a   1.000
_cell.length_b   1.000
_cell.length_c   1.000
_cell.angle_alpha   90.00
_cell.angle_beta   90.00
_cell.angle_gamma   90.00
#
_symmetry.space_group_name_H-M   'P 1'
#
loop_
_entity.id
_entity.type
_entity.pdbx_description
1 polymer ?
#
loop_
_entity_poly.entity_id
_entity_poly.type
_entity_poly.pdbx_seq_one_letter_code
_entity_poly.pdbx_strand_id
1 'polypeptide(L)' 'MRRLDIIFGTPAPIEGAERVDGPTARMMSEAVRSAGVVARGTIVEPDGNGALHNTAWVFDRAGALRGTYRKIHRY' A
#
# COMPACT_ATOMS: atom_id res chain seq x y z
N MET A 1 24.13 -1.72 11.72
CA MET A 1 22.76 -1.16 11.81
C MET A 1 22.46 -0.50 10.46
N ARG A 2 21.63 -1.12 9.61
CA ARG A 2 21.40 -0.60 8.24
C ARG A 2 20.44 0.59 8.31
N ARG A 3 20.84 1.71 7.71
CA ARG A 3 20.10 2.98 7.64
C ARG A 3 18.82 2.73 6.84
N LEU A 4 17.67 3.11 7.40
CA LEU A 4 16.40 3.11 6.67
C LEU A 4 16.44 4.29 5.69
N ASP A 5 16.85 4.05 4.45
CA ASP A 5 16.92 5.05 3.38
C ASP A 5 15.52 5.42 2.83
N ILE A 6 14.48 5.36 3.67
CA ILE A 6 13.08 5.59 3.29
C ILE A 6 12.79 7.07 2.94
N ILE A 7 13.72 7.98 3.22
CA ILE A 7 13.37 9.40 3.37
C ILE A 7 13.94 10.30 2.26
N PHE A 8 15.17 10.12 1.78
CA PHE A 8 15.70 10.92 0.66
C PHE A 8 16.80 10.16 -0.10
N GLY A 9 16.57 9.86 -1.37
CA GLY A 9 17.47 9.12 -2.25
C GLY A 9 16.77 7.91 -2.87
N THR A 10 17.16 7.51 -4.08
CA THR A 10 16.61 6.34 -4.76
C THR A 10 16.84 5.10 -3.89
N PRO A 11 15.80 4.56 -3.22
CA PRO A 11 15.92 3.33 -2.47
C PRO A 11 16.10 2.20 -3.49
N ALA A 12 16.96 1.26 -3.15
CA ALA A 12 16.97 -0.03 -3.83
C ALA A 12 15.56 -0.64 -3.76
N PRO A 13 15.14 -1.45 -4.76
CA PRO A 13 13.88 -2.17 -4.69
C PRO A 13 13.78 -2.90 -3.36
N ILE A 14 12.77 -2.55 -2.56
CA ILE A 14 12.48 -3.26 -1.31
C ILE A 14 11.50 -4.38 -1.61
N GLU A 15 11.86 -5.57 -1.13
CA GLU A 15 11.03 -6.75 -1.23
C GLU A 15 9.65 -6.49 -0.60
N GLY A 16 8.59 -6.80 -1.34
CA GLY A 16 7.20 -6.58 -0.92
C GLY A 16 6.61 -5.20 -1.21
N ALA A 17 7.37 -4.25 -1.77
CA ALA A 17 6.79 -3.00 -2.26
C ALA A 17 5.94 -3.24 -3.52
N GLU A 18 4.72 -2.70 -3.54
CA GLU A 18 3.76 -2.93 -4.62
C GLU A 18 2.88 -1.70 -4.86
N ARG A 19 2.34 -1.58 -6.07
CA ARG A 19 1.34 -0.55 -6.38
C ARG A 19 0.03 -0.85 -5.65
N VAL A 20 -0.83 0.16 -5.50
CA VAL A 20 -2.14 0.05 -4.84
C VAL A 20 -3.10 -0.96 -5.49
N ASP A 21 -2.83 -1.36 -6.73
CA ASP A 21 -3.53 -2.38 -7.52
C ASP A 21 -2.76 -3.72 -7.61
N GLY A 22 -1.78 -3.92 -6.73
CA GLY A 22 -0.89 -5.08 -6.68
C GLY A 22 -1.52 -6.37 -6.12
N PRO A 23 -0.71 -7.43 -5.96
CA PRO A 23 -1.14 -8.72 -5.42
C PRO A 23 -1.93 -8.65 -4.11
N THR A 24 -1.51 -7.82 -3.15
CA THR A 24 -2.24 -7.72 -1.87
C THR A 24 -3.60 -7.09 -2.08
N ALA A 25 -3.78 -6.16 -3.04
CA ALA A 25 -5.10 -5.59 -3.34
C ALA A 25 -6.08 -6.66 -3.82
N ARG A 26 -5.62 -7.59 -4.66
CA ARG A 26 -6.45 -8.70 -5.16
C ARG A 26 -6.84 -9.64 -4.02
N MET A 27 -5.86 -10.04 -3.21
CA MET A 27 -6.09 -10.87 -2.03
C MET A 27 -7.09 -10.21 -1.06
N MET A 28 -6.93 -8.92 -0.79
CA MET A 28 -7.85 -8.18 0.07
C MET A 28 -9.24 -8.04 -0.55
N SER A 29 -9.35 -7.75 -1.85
CA SER A 29 -10.63 -7.69 -2.58
C SER A 29 -11.41 -9.00 -2.45
N GLU A 30 -10.73 -10.14 -2.61
CA GLU A 30 -11.33 -11.47 -2.47
C GLU A 30 -11.72 -11.77 -1.02
N ALA A 31 -10.83 -11.47 -0.07
CA ALA A 31 -11.08 -11.70 1.35
C ALA A 31 -12.30 -10.91 1.86
N VAL A 32 -12.41 -9.62 1.52
CA VAL A 32 -13.54 -8.80 1.98
C VAL A 32 -14.85 -9.18 1.30
N ARG A 33 -14.83 -9.58 0.02
CA ARG A 33 -16.02 -10.10 -0.68
C ARG A 33 -16.50 -11.39 -0.05
N SER A 34 -15.57 -12.28 0.30
CA SER A 34 -15.88 -13.57 0.92
C SER A 34 -16.44 -13.40 2.34
N ALA A 35 -15.90 -12.44 3.10
CA ALA A 35 -16.33 -12.17 4.47
C ALA A 35 -17.53 -11.20 4.57
N GLY A 36 -17.86 -10.46 3.51
CA GLY A 36 -18.91 -9.44 3.51
C GLY A 36 -18.61 -8.22 4.39
N VAL A 37 -17.33 -7.90 4.59
CA VAL A 37 -16.88 -6.83 5.52
C VAL A 37 -16.20 -5.68 4.79
N VAL A 38 -16.04 -4.54 5.47
CA VAL A 38 -15.18 -3.44 5.01
C VAL A 38 -13.79 -3.65 5.60
N ALA A 39 -12.74 -3.45 4.83
CA ALA A 39 -11.36 -3.51 5.33
C ALA A 39 -10.59 -2.23 5.05
N ARG A 40 -9.64 -1.96 5.95
CA ARG A 40 -8.60 -0.94 5.79
C ARG A 40 -7.24 -1.54 6.11
N GLY A 41 -6.19 -0.91 5.62
CA GLY A 41 -4.81 -1.30 5.89
C GLY A 41 -3.84 -0.33 5.24
N THR A 42 -2.58 -0.72 5.15
CA THR A 42 -1.53 0.07 4.50
C THR A 42 -0.57 -0.84 3.75
N ILE A 43 -0.03 -0.35 2.63
CA ILE A 43 1.06 -0.97 1.88
C ILE A 43 2.25 -0.02 1.78
N VAL A 44 3.39 -0.57 1.35
CA VAL A 44 4.52 0.24 0.88
C VAL A 44 4.38 0.40 -0.63
N GLU A 45 4.08 1.62 -1.07
CA GLU A 45 3.80 1.95 -2.47
C GLU A 45 5.02 2.63 -3.12
N PRO A 46 5.61 2.05 -4.18
CA PRO A 46 6.57 2.75 -5.03
C PRO A 46 5.83 3.69 -5.99
N ASP A 47 6.32 4.92 -6.15
CA ASP A 47 5.72 5.88 -7.09
C ASP A 47 6.27 5.83 -8.52
N GLY A 48 7.23 4.93 -8.78
CA GLY A 48 7.90 4.79 -10.08
C GLY A 48 9.06 5.76 -10.30
N ASN A 49 9.22 6.77 -9.44
CA ASN A 49 10.32 7.75 -9.49
C ASN A 49 11.35 7.51 -8.39
N GLY A 50 11.32 6.32 -7.80
CA GLY A 50 12.18 5.91 -6.70
C GLY A 50 11.61 6.24 -5.32
N ALA A 51 10.65 7.15 -5.15
CA ALA A 51 10.14 7.38 -3.80
C ALA A 51 9.17 6.29 -3.34
N LEU A 52 9.19 6.04 -2.02
CA LEU A 52 8.34 5.08 -1.34
C LEU A 52 7.35 5.81 -0.45
N HIS A 53 6.11 5.36 -0.48
CA HIS A 53 5.02 5.96 0.28
C HIS A 53 4.40 4.91 1.22
N ASN A 54 4.07 5.33 2.43
CA ASN A 54 3.13 4.58 3.26
C ASN A 54 1.73 4.94 2.75
N THR A 55 1.07 3.99 2.10
CA THR A 55 -0.23 4.23 1.46
C THR A 55 -1.31 3.42 2.16
N ALA A 56 -2.23 4.13 2.80
CA ALA A 56 -3.46 3.55 3.33
C ALA A 56 -4.46 3.29 2.21
N TRP A 57 -5.31 2.29 2.39
CA TRP A 57 -6.38 1.93 1.48
C TRP A 57 -7.66 1.53 2.23
N VAL A 58 -8.79 1.58 1.53
CA VAL A 58 -10.10 1.12 2.03
C VAL A 58 -10.81 0.32 0.95
N PHE A 59 -11.22 -0.90 1.27
CA PHE A 59 -12.07 -1.74 0.43
C PHE A 59 -13.49 -1.81 0.98
N ASP A 60 -14.50 -1.74 0.11
CA ASP A 60 -15.89 -2.01 0.47
C ASP A 60 -16.20 -3.51 0.56
N ARG A 61 -17.44 -3.83 0.94
CA ARG A 61 -17.93 -5.22 1.09
C ARG A 61 -17.99 -5.99 -0.24
N ALA A 62 -18.00 -5.31 -1.38
CA ALA A 62 -17.97 -5.95 -2.70
C ALA A 62 -16.52 -6.23 -3.17
N GLY A 63 -15.52 -5.78 -2.41
CA GLY A 63 -14.11 -5.87 -2.76
C GLY A 63 -13.64 -4.73 -3.65
N ALA A 64 -14.40 -3.66 -3.83
CA ALA A 64 -13.95 -2.51 -4.59
C ALA A 64 -13.03 -1.63 -3.72
N LEU A 65 -11.87 -1.26 -4.27
CA LEU A 65 -11.00 -0.25 -3.68
C LEU A 65 -11.70 1.12 -3.76
N ARG A 66 -12.06 1.68 -2.61
CA ARG A 66 -12.83 2.94 -2.52
C ARG A 66 -11.97 4.18 -2.43
N GLY A 67 -10.73 4.02 -1.99
CA GLY A 67 -9.81 5.14 -1.87
C GLY A 67 -8.45 4.72 -1.32
N THR A 68 -7.48 5.57 -1.58
CA THR A 68 -6.11 5.45 -1.09
C THR A 68 -5.65 6.78 -0.52
N TYR A 69 -4.68 6.73 0.39
CA TYR A 69 -4.11 7.91 1.02
C TYR A 69 -2.63 7.70 1.32
N ARG A 70 -1.76 8.53 0.74
CA ARG A 70 -0.33 8.56 1.07
C ARG A 70 -0.11 9.39 2.32
N LYS A 71 0.55 8.82 3.34
CA LYS A 71 0.86 9.53 4.59
C LYS A 71 1.72 10.76 4.30
N ILE A 72 1.19 11.93 4.63
CA ILE A 72 1.85 13.22 4.34
C ILE A 72 2.80 13.68 5.44
N HIS A 73 2.48 13.34 6.69
CA HIS A 73 3.33 13.63 7.85
C HIS A 73 4.43 12.56 7.91
N ARG A 74 5.60 12.91 7.39
CA ARG A 74 6.77 12.04 7.30
C ARG A 74 7.87 12.65 8.17
N TYR A 75 8.14 11.99 9.30
CA TYR A 75 9.12 12.31 10.34
C TYR A 75 9.00 13.70 10.97
#